data_AF-A0A1F5Q2U9-F1
#
_entry.id   AF-A0A1F5Q2U9-F1
#
_cell.length_a   1.000
_cell.length_b   1.000
_cell.length_c   1.000
_cell.angle_alpha   90.00
_cell.angle_beta   90.00
_cell.angle_gamma   90.00
#
_symmetry.space_group_name_H-M   'P 1'
#
loop_
_entity.id
_entity.type
_entity.pdbx_description
1 polymer ?
#
loop_
_entity_poly.entity_id
_entity_poly.type
_entity_poly.pdbx_seq_one_letter_code
_entity_poly.pdbx_strand_id
1 'polypeptide(L)'
;MDIIKVIRYFHLKANFENLSWINKFFLIIFLVSLIFNLIPHEAQAAFLIVKDYKPILVFDSSSLDYTDYLVQISQEATDRYYQLQMQQQAQKQVLLAEKIQNYLESYNSPLADYAAALITMRNWKTIISLANAESSMCRKYPISTANCWGVGGSNLWDMGDNLAQGIISMNHFLNKYPKGPVKYSQMSFEQMNGFYKQPARDHWVYNNQKIYDELAAIEQNL
;
A
#
# COMPACT_ATOMS: atom_id res chain seq x y z
N MET A 1 4.32 -16.67 -3.36
CA MET A 1 5.71 -17.09 -3.59
C MET A 1 6.04 -18.11 -2.52
N ASP A 2 6.24 -19.37 -2.89
CA ASP A 2 6.41 -20.49 -1.96
C ASP A 2 7.79 -20.40 -1.29
N ILE A 3 7.83 -19.94 -0.05
CA ILE A 3 9.06 -19.68 0.73
C ILE A 3 9.92 -20.95 0.79
N ILE A 4 9.30 -22.13 0.81
CA ILE A 4 9.98 -23.42 0.86
C ILE A 4 10.78 -23.69 -0.44
N LYS A 5 10.27 -23.25 -1.60
CA LYS A 5 10.99 -23.39 -2.88
C LYS A 5 12.21 -22.46 -2.99
N VAL A 6 12.16 -21.28 -2.40
CA VAL A 6 13.29 -20.32 -2.41
C VAL A 6 14.45 -20.82 -1.54
N ILE A 7 14.15 -21.46 -0.41
CA ILE A 7 15.17 -21.97 0.52
C ILE A 7 15.94 -23.17 -0.08
N ARG A 8 15.30 -24.02 -0.90
CA ARG A 8 15.98 -25.19 -1.50
C ARG A 8 17.09 -24.84 -2.51
N TYR A 9 17.06 -23.66 -3.12
CA TYR A 9 18.03 -23.28 -4.16
C TYR A 9 19.22 -22.45 -3.62
N PHE A 10 19.17 -22.01 -2.36
CA PHE A 10 20.30 -21.37 -1.72
C PHE A 10 21.11 -22.40 -0.92
N HIS A 11 22.21 -22.87 -1.50
CA HIS A 11 23.25 -23.54 -0.72
C HIS A 11 23.85 -22.51 0.24
N LEU A 12 23.36 -22.49 1.48
CA LEU A 12 23.97 -21.75 2.57
C LEU A 12 25.39 -22.28 2.78
N LYS A 13 26.40 -21.55 2.27
CA LYS A 13 27.82 -21.87 2.46
C LYS A 13 28.28 -21.71 3.92
N ALA A 14 27.44 -21.18 4.79
CA ALA A 14 27.73 -21.02 6.21
C ALA A 14 27.32 -22.29 6.96
N ASN A 15 28.26 -23.19 7.21
CA ASN A 15 28.10 -24.22 8.23
C ASN A 15 28.28 -23.56 9.61
N PHE A 16 27.37 -23.85 10.55
CA PHE A 16 27.41 -23.33 11.92
C PHE A 16 28.74 -23.66 12.61
N GLU A 17 29.36 -24.79 12.27
CA GLU A 17 30.65 -25.22 12.81
C GLU A 17 31.77 -24.21 12.52
N ASN A 18 31.75 -23.59 11.34
CA ASN A 18 32.79 -22.69 10.85
C ASN A 18 32.65 -21.23 11.31
N LEU A 19 31.60 -20.89 12.08
CA LEU A 19 31.43 -19.54 12.62
C LEU A 19 32.37 -19.27 13.80
N SER A 20 32.91 -18.05 13.86
CA SER A 20 33.65 -17.58 15.04
C SER A 20 32.77 -17.60 16.28
N TRP A 21 33.37 -17.75 17.46
CA TRP A 21 32.63 -17.82 18.73
C TRP A 21 31.81 -16.56 19.00
N ILE A 22 32.30 -15.37 18.62
CA ILE A 22 31.58 -14.10 18.74
C ILE A 22 30.30 -14.12 17.91
N ASN A 23 30.36 -14.59 16.65
CA ASN A 23 29.18 -14.64 15.79
C ASN A 23 28.16 -15.66 16.29
N LYS A 24 28.62 -16.80 16.84
CA LYS A 24 27.74 -17.80 17.47
C LYS A 24 26.97 -17.20 18.64
N PHE A 25 27.64 -16.42 19.50
CA PHE A 25 27.01 -15.75 20.63
C PHE A 25 25.90 -14.78 20.20
N PHE A 26 26.16 -13.92 19.22
CA PHE A 26 25.13 -13.00 18.70
C PHE A 26 23.97 -13.73 18.03
N LEU A 27 24.24 -14.81 17.30
CA LEU A 27 23.20 -15.59 16.65
C LEU A 27 22.28 -16.29 17.66
N ILE A 28 22.85 -16.77 18.78
CA ILE A 28 22.06 -17.33 19.90
C ILE A 28 21.19 -16.24 20.54
N ILE A 29 21.73 -15.06 20.83
CA ILE A 29 20.94 -13.94 21.40
C ILE A 29 19.78 -13.56 20.47
N PHE A 30 20.05 -13.47 19.17
CA PHE A 30 19.04 -13.16 18.17
C PHE A 30 17.92 -14.21 18.15
N LEU A 31 18.27 -15.51 18.15
CA LEU A 31 17.29 -16.59 18.17
C LEU A 31 16.47 -16.61 19.47
N VAL A 32 17.10 -16.38 20.63
CA VAL A 32 16.39 -16.31 21.92
C VAL A 32 15.40 -15.15 21.92
N SER A 33 15.79 -13.97 21.42
CA SER A 33 14.89 -12.82 21.28
C SER A 33 13.68 -13.14 20.38
N LEU A 34 13.90 -13.85 19.27
CA LEU A 34 12.83 -14.30 18.38
C LEU A 34 11.85 -15.25 19.08
N ILE A 35 12.33 -16.17 19.91
CA ILE A 35 11.47 -17.07 20.70
C ILE A 35 10.58 -16.27 21.66
N PHE A 36 11.13 -15.27 22.36
CA PHE A 36 10.34 -14.42 23.25
C PHE A 36 9.28 -13.57 22.54
N ASN A 37 9.45 -13.25 21.26
CA ASN A 37 8.45 -12.54 20.45
C ASN A 37 7.43 -13.49 19.78
N LEU A 38 7.80 -14.75 19.56
CA LEU A 38 6.95 -15.75 18.92
C LEU A 38 6.08 -16.53 19.90
N ILE A 39 6.45 -16.59 21.18
CA ILE A 39 5.50 -17.00 22.21
C ILE A 39 4.50 -15.84 22.30
N PRO A 40 3.25 -16.00 21.81
CA PRO A 40 2.24 -14.99 22.10
C PRO A 40 2.27 -14.82 23.61
N HIS A 41 2.38 -13.58 24.09
CA HIS A 41 2.06 -13.31 25.48
C HIS A 41 0.69 -13.93 25.67
N GLU A 42 0.62 -15.10 26.30
CA GLU A 42 -0.65 -15.63 26.76
C GLU A 42 -1.13 -14.54 27.69
N ALA A 43 -2.03 -13.71 27.15
CA ALA A 43 -2.76 -12.75 27.89
C ALA A 43 -3.25 -13.54 29.08
N GLN A 44 -2.75 -13.16 30.26
CA GLN A 44 -3.16 -13.74 31.52
C GLN A 44 -4.68 -13.71 31.48
N ALA A 45 -5.29 -14.86 31.20
CA ALA A 45 -6.71 -15.03 31.31
C ALA A 45 -6.95 -14.92 32.81
N ALA A 46 -7.22 -13.70 33.26
CA ALA A 46 -7.75 -13.49 34.58
C ALA A 46 -8.98 -14.38 34.66
N PHE A 47 -8.89 -15.45 35.43
CA PHE A 47 -10.03 -16.28 35.78
C PHE A 47 -11.03 -15.36 36.49
N LEU A 48 -11.96 -14.80 35.72
CA LEU A 48 -13.16 -14.21 36.28
C LEU A 48 -13.90 -15.38 36.91
N ILE A 49 -13.85 -15.46 38.24
CA ILE A 49 -14.75 -16.30 39.01
C ILE A 49 -16.15 -15.69 38.82
N VAL A 50 -16.82 -16.08 37.74
CA VAL A 50 -18.21 -15.70 37.48
C VAL A 50 -19.09 -16.53 38.42
N LYS A 51 -19.43 -15.93 39.58
CA LYS A 51 -20.54 -16.38 40.43
C LYS A 51 -21.86 -15.98 39.76
N ASP A 52 -22.26 -16.70 38.73
CA ASP A 52 -23.67 -16.89 38.36
C ASP A 52 -23.73 -17.83 37.15
N TYR A 53 -24.27 -19.03 37.35
CA TYR A 53 -24.40 -20.03 36.29
C TYR A 53 -25.51 -19.61 35.33
N LYS A 54 -25.15 -18.84 34.29
CA LYS A 54 -25.88 -18.92 33.02
C LYS A 54 -25.59 -20.29 32.40
N PRO A 55 -26.56 -20.93 31.71
CA PRO A 55 -26.38 -22.25 31.13
C PRO A 55 -25.14 -22.23 30.22
N ILE A 56 -24.13 -23.00 30.62
CA ILE A 56 -22.98 -23.30 29.77
C ILE A 56 -23.51 -24.23 28.70
N LEU A 57 -23.37 -23.83 27.44
CA LEU A 57 -23.66 -24.67 26.30
C LEU A 57 -22.70 -25.88 26.36
N VAL A 58 -23.19 -27.01 26.84
CA VAL A 58 -22.50 -28.30 26.77
C VAL A 58 -22.98 -28.97 25.49
N PHE A 59 -22.08 -29.07 24.53
CA PHE A 59 -22.38 -29.76 23.27
C PHE A 59 -21.83 -31.18 23.31
N ASP A 60 -22.69 -32.14 22.93
CA ASP A 60 -22.31 -33.54 22.78
C ASP A 60 -21.54 -33.71 21.46
N SER A 61 -20.25 -34.03 21.56
CA SER A 61 -19.35 -34.18 20.42
C SER A 61 -19.59 -35.45 19.60
N SER A 62 -20.53 -36.32 20.00
CA SER A 62 -20.75 -37.61 19.37
C SER A 62 -21.76 -37.61 18.21
N SER A 63 -22.52 -36.54 18.00
CA SER A 63 -23.47 -36.44 16.87
C SER A 63 -22.78 -35.85 15.63
N LEU A 64 -22.76 -36.60 14.52
CA LEU A 64 -22.31 -36.13 13.19
C LEU A 64 -22.99 -34.82 12.74
N ASP A 65 -24.22 -34.57 13.22
CA ASP A 65 -25.00 -33.35 12.97
C ASP A 65 -24.36 -32.08 13.60
N TYR A 66 -23.57 -32.26 14.67
CA TYR A 66 -22.95 -31.16 15.41
C TYR A 66 -21.72 -30.58 14.70
N THR A 67 -20.89 -31.44 14.09
CA THR A 67 -19.73 -30.97 13.33
C THR A 67 -20.16 -30.17 12.11
N ASP A 68 -21.22 -30.59 11.44
CA ASP A 68 -21.77 -29.88 10.28
C ASP A 68 -22.38 -28.52 10.69
N TYR A 69 -23.09 -28.47 11.82
CA TYR A 69 -23.61 -27.23 12.38
C TYR A 69 -22.51 -26.23 12.80
N LEU A 70 -21.45 -26.71 13.46
CA LEU A 70 -20.31 -25.86 13.82
C LEU A 70 -19.58 -25.32 12.59
N VAL A 71 -19.39 -26.15 11.56
CA VAL A 71 -18.80 -25.72 10.30
C VAL A 71 -19.66 -24.65 9.66
N GLN A 72 -20.99 -24.84 9.61
CA GLN A 72 -21.91 -23.84 9.08
C GLN A 72 -21.83 -22.51 9.83
N ILE A 73 -21.89 -22.51 11.16
CA ILE A 73 -21.75 -21.28 11.96
C ILE A 73 -20.40 -20.61 11.69
N SER A 74 -19.32 -21.40 11.62
CA SER A 74 -17.98 -20.86 11.37
C SER A 74 -17.89 -20.19 10.00
N GLN A 75 -18.53 -20.77 8.99
CA GLN A 75 -18.57 -20.25 7.63
C GLN A 75 -19.43 -18.99 7.55
N GLU A 76 -20.63 -18.99 8.12
CA GLU A 76 -21.51 -17.81 8.17
C GLU A 76 -20.85 -16.63 8.90
N ALA A 77 -20.16 -16.89 10.02
CA ALA A 77 -19.42 -15.87 10.75
C ALA A 77 -18.25 -15.31 9.92
N THR A 78 -17.54 -16.17 9.21
CA THR A 78 -16.44 -15.81 8.31
C THR A 78 -16.93 -14.96 7.14
N ASP A 79 -18.02 -15.37 6.49
CA ASP A 79 -18.62 -14.65 5.37
C ASP A 79 -19.13 -13.28 5.80
N ARG A 80 -19.83 -13.20 6.95
CA ARG A 80 -20.26 -11.91 7.53
C ARG A 80 -19.07 -11.00 7.84
N TYR A 81 -17.99 -11.54 8.39
CA TYR A 81 -16.76 -10.78 8.65
C TYR A 81 -16.20 -10.19 7.35
N TYR A 82 -16.05 -10.99 6.29
CA TYR A 82 -15.55 -10.51 5.00
C TYR A 82 -16.48 -9.49 4.35
N GLN A 83 -17.80 -9.69 4.43
CA GLN A 83 -18.77 -8.71 3.93
C GLN A 83 -18.65 -7.36 4.62
N LEU A 84 -18.51 -7.34 5.95
CA LEU A 84 -18.31 -6.11 6.72
C LEU A 84 -17.00 -5.42 6.34
N GLN A 85 -15.91 -6.16 6.19
CA GLN A 85 -14.62 -5.61 5.76
C GLN A 85 -14.72 -4.99 4.35
N MET A 86 -15.36 -5.66 3.40
CA MET A 86 -15.57 -5.13 2.05
C MET A 86 -16.43 -3.87 2.06
N GLN A 87 -17.50 -3.84 2.85
CA GLN A 87 -18.37 -2.65 2.98
C GLN A 87 -17.61 -1.47 3.58
N GLN A 88 -16.85 -1.68 4.65
CA GLN A 88 -16.02 -0.65 5.27
C GLN A 88 -14.97 -0.11 4.29
N GLN A 89 -14.30 -1.00 3.55
CA GLN A 89 -13.32 -0.60 2.56
C GLN A 89 -13.95 0.17 1.39
N ALA A 90 -15.12 -0.25 0.90
CA ALA A 90 -15.85 0.46 -0.14
C ALA A 90 -16.28 1.87 0.33
N GLN A 91 -16.80 1.99 1.55
CA GLN A 91 -17.15 3.30 2.15
C GLN A 91 -15.92 4.20 2.26
N LYS A 92 -14.79 3.64 2.74
CA LYS A 92 -13.52 4.38 2.82
C LYS A 92 -13.05 4.87 1.46
N GLN A 93 -13.16 4.06 0.41
CA GLN A 93 -12.78 4.47 -0.95
C GLN A 93 -13.69 5.57 -1.51
N VAL A 94 -15.00 5.49 -1.29
CA VAL A 94 -15.94 6.54 -1.72
C VAL A 94 -15.62 7.86 -1.03
N LEU A 95 -15.43 7.84 0.29
CA LEU A 95 -15.08 9.04 1.05
C LEU A 95 -13.71 9.60 0.66
N LEU A 96 -12.72 8.74 0.40
CA LEU A 96 -11.43 9.16 -0.13
C LEU A 96 -11.59 9.86 -1.49
N ALA A 97 -12.33 9.25 -2.42
CA ALA A 97 -12.55 9.82 -3.75
C ALA A 97 -13.17 11.22 -3.67
N GLU A 98 -14.18 11.40 -2.82
CA GLU A 98 -14.82 12.70 -2.59
C GLU A 98 -13.85 13.74 -2.00
N LYS A 99 -13.07 13.37 -0.97
CA LYS A 99 -12.07 14.29 -0.39
C LYS A 99 -10.98 14.67 -1.40
N ILE A 100 -10.52 13.73 -2.21
CA ILE A 100 -9.54 13.99 -3.25
C ILE A 100 -10.12 14.84 -4.37
N GLN A 101 -11.36 14.61 -4.77
CA GLN A 101 -12.08 15.45 -5.72
C GLN A 101 -12.14 16.89 -5.22
N ASN A 102 -12.66 17.13 -4.01
CA ASN A 102 -12.75 18.46 -3.40
C ASN A 102 -11.38 19.15 -3.28
N TYR A 103 -10.34 18.38 -2.92
CA TYR A 103 -8.97 18.89 -2.90
C TYR A 103 -8.53 19.36 -4.28
N LEU A 104 -8.71 18.55 -5.33
CA LEU A 104 -8.32 18.90 -6.70
C LEU A 104 -9.14 20.08 -7.27
N GLU A 105 -10.43 20.16 -6.94
CA GLU A 105 -11.31 21.28 -7.30
C GLU A 105 -10.84 22.60 -6.68
N SER A 106 -10.33 22.58 -5.44
CA SER A 106 -9.75 23.78 -4.81
C SER A 106 -8.54 24.33 -5.57
N TYR A 107 -7.85 23.48 -6.33
CA TYR A 107 -6.76 23.87 -7.25
C TYR A 107 -7.25 24.17 -8.67
N ASN A 108 -8.56 24.14 -8.95
CA ASN A 108 -9.15 24.21 -10.30
C ASN A 108 -8.54 23.17 -11.26
N SER A 109 -8.27 21.97 -10.76
CA SER A 109 -7.63 20.90 -11.52
C SER A 109 -8.65 20.09 -12.33
N PRO A 110 -8.42 19.84 -13.63
CA PRO A 110 -9.27 18.93 -14.41
C PRO A 110 -9.12 17.46 -13.97
N LEU A 111 -8.17 17.14 -13.08
CA LEU A 111 -8.08 15.81 -12.48
C LEU A 111 -9.22 15.53 -11.49
N ALA A 112 -9.95 16.55 -11.02
CA ALA A 112 -11.06 16.41 -10.10
C ALA A 112 -12.12 15.41 -10.60
N ASP A 113 -12.50 15.51 -11.88
CA ASP A 113 -13.47 14.63 -12.53
C ASP A 113 -13.03 13.15 -12.57
N TYR A 114 -11.75 12.89 -12.33
CA TYR A 114 -11.14 11.57 -12.37
C TYR A 114 -10.69 11.07 -11.00
N ALA A 115 -11.06 11.74 -9.90
CA ALA A 115 -10.61 11.40 -8.55
C ALA A 115 -10.84 9.93 -8.18
N ALA A 116 -12.02 9.39 -8.50
CA ALA A 116 -12.34 7.97 -8.25
C ALA A 116 -11.40 7.02 -9.00
N ALA A 117 -11.07 7.31 -10.27
CA ALA A 117 -10.11 6.51 -11.02
C ALA A 117 -8.68 6.69 -10.48
N LEU A 118 -8.31 7.93 -10.13
CA LEU A 118 -7.00 8.29 -9.59
C LEU A 118 -6.67 7.46 -8.36
N ILE A 119 -7.56 7.42 -7.35
CA ILE A 119 -7.28 6.73 -6.08
C ILE A 119 -7.12 5.21 -6.21
N THR A 120 -7.59 4.62 -7.31
CA THR A 120 -7.37 3.19 -7.60
C THR A 120 -5.94 2.90 -8.08
N MET A 121 -5.20 3.92 -8.49
CA MET A 121 -3.81 3.78 -8.92
C MET A 121 -2.88 3.65 -7.71
N ARG A 122 -2.02 2.64 -7.71
CA ARG A 122 -1.02 2.44 -6.64
C ARG A 122 -0.19 3.69 -6.34
N ASN A 123 0.12 4.49 -7.35
CA ASN A 123 1.00 5.67 -7.23
C ASN A 123 0.22 7.00 -7.25
N TRP A 124 -1.07 7.01 -6.92
CA TRP A 124 -1.95 8.17 -7.11
C TRP A 124 -1.45 9.48 -6.47
N LYS A 125 -0.88 9.41 -5.25
CA LYS A 125 -0.28 10.58 -4.57
C LYS A 125 0.89 11.18 -5.37
N THR A 126 1.79 10.32 -5.85
CA THR A 126 2.92 10.73 -6.69
C THR A 126 2.44 11.28 -8.04
N ILE A 127 1.43 10.68 -8.65
CA ILE A 127 0.83 11.16 -9.91
C ILE A 127 0.30 12.58 -9.75
N ILE A 128 -0.47 12.86 -8.70
CA ILE A 128 -1.01 14.21 -8.43
C ILE A 128 0.12 15.19 -8.11
N SER A 129 1.08 14.80 -7.27
CA SER A 129 2.23 15.64 -6.90
C SER A 129 3.03 16.08 -8.14
N LEU A 130 3.34 15.12 -9.03
CA LEU A 130 4.06 15.42 -10.27
C LEU A 130 3.23 16.28 -11.23
N ALA A 131 1.90 16.09 -11.29
CA ALA A 131 1.02 16.95 -12.08
C ALA A 131 1.02 18.39 -11.56
N ASN A 132 1.13 18.61 -10.25
CA ASN A 132 1.31 19.93 -9.66
C ASN A 132 2.59 20.60 -10.16
N ALA A 133 3.71 19.88 -10.05
CA ALA A 133 5.02 20.43 -10.34
C ALA A 133 5.23 20.75 -11.83
N GLU A 134 4.65 19.95 -12.73
CA GLU A 134 4.90 20.08 -14.17
C GLU A 134 3.82 20.89 -14.90
N SER A 135 2.56 20.84 -14.45
CA SER A 135 1.43 21.47 -15.14
C SER A 135 0.45 22.19 -14.21
N SER A 136 0.89 22.53 -12.99
CA SER A 136 0.04 23.21 -12.00
C SER A 136 -1.28 22.47 -11.76
N MET A 137 -1.20 21.17 -11.49
CA MET A 137 -2.33 20.24 -11.31
C MET A 137 -3.10 20.06 -12.62
N CYS A 138 -2.40 19.77 -13.72
CA CYS A 138 -3.04 19.66 -15.04
C CYS A 138 -3.85 20.89 -15.49
N ARG A 139 -3.71 22.07 -14.88
CA ARG A 139 -4.43 23.27 -15.35
C ARG A 139 -4.02 23.67 -16.77
N LYS A 140 -2.79 23.37 -17.15
CA LYS A 140 -2.24 23.66 -18.48
C LYS A 140 -1.45 22.45 -18.97
N TYR A 141 -2.05 21.65 -19.85
CA TYR A 141 -1.41 20.50 -20.46
C TYR A 141 -1.83 20.38 -21.94
N PRO A 142 -1.05 19.69 -22.79
CA PRO A 142 -1.47 19.42 -24.16
C PRO A 142 -2.59 18.37 -24.16
N ILE A 143 -3.80 18.81 -24.52
CA ILE A 143 -5.00 17.96 -24.53
C ILE A 143 -4.80 16.75 -25.47
N SER A 144 -4.13 16.96 -26.61
CA SER A 144 -3.92 15.94 -27.65
C SER A 144 -3.04 14.75 -27.21
N THR A 145 -2.30 14.86 -26.11
CA THR A 145 -1.44 13.77 -25.61
C THR A 145 -1.73 13.41 -24.16
N ALA A 146 -2.70 14.09 -23.53
CA ALA A 146 -3.04 13.96 -22.11
C ALA A 146 -1.83 13.98 -21.14
N ASN A 147 -0.74 14.65 -21.52
CA ASN A 147 0.53 14.60 -20.79
C ASN A 147 0.67 15.81 -19.86
N CYS A 148 0.15 15.68 -18.64
CA CYS A 148 0.34 16.69 -17.59
C CYS A 148 1.69 16.64 -16.89
N TRP A 149 2.47 15.60 -17.12
CA TRP A 149 3.64 15.26 -16.30
C TRP A 149 4.96 15.60 -16.99
N GLY A 150 4.93 16.16 -18.20
CA GLY A 150 6.14 16.53 -18.94
C GLY A 150 6.99 15.33 -19.38
N VAL A 151 6.39 14.13 -19.45
CA VAL A 151 7.12 12.91 -19.84
C VAL A 151 7.55 13.03 -21.30
N GLY A 152 8.84 12.80 -21.58
CA GLY A 152 9.42 12.92 -22.93
C GLY A 152 10.18 14.23 -23.19
N GLY A 153 10.12 15.20 -22.26
CA GLY A 153 10.89 16.44 -22.37
C GLY A 153 10.42 17.29 -23.56
N SER A 154 11.34 17.61 -24.49
CA SER A 154 11.02 18.42 -25.67
C SER A 154 10.05 17.73 -26.63
N ASN A 155 10.03 16.40 -26.66
CA ASN A 155 9.11 15.59 -27.45
C ASN A 155 8.19 14.83 -26.50
N LEU A 156 7.13 15.50 -26.05
CA LEU A 156 6.18 14.93 -25.10
C LEU A 156 5.63 13.60 -25.62
N TRP A 157 5.66 12.60 -24.76
CA TRP A 157 5.08 11.30 -25.06
C TRP A 157 3.56 11.41 -25.09
N ASP A 158 2.95 10.61 -25.96
CA ASP A 158 1.52 10.40 -25.95
C ASP A 158 1.15 9.52 -24.75
N MET A 159 0.38 10.09 -23.82
CA MET A 159 -0.11 9.42 -22.63
C MET A 159 -1.56 8.93 -22.80
N GLY A 160 -2.18 9.19 -23.96
CA GLY A 160 -3.52 8.74 -24.33
C GLY A 160 -4.45 9.88 -24.77
N ASP A 161 -5.67 9.50 -25.16
CA ASP A 161 -6.66 10.39 -25.77
C ASP A 161 -7.32 11.37 -24.77
N ASN A 162 -7.23 11.07 -23.48
CA ASN A 162 -7.84 11.85 -22.41
C ASN A 162 -7.12 11.63 -21.07
N LEU A 163 -7.45 12.46 -20.06
CA LEU A 163 -6.79 12.41 -18.76
C LEU A 163 -6.94 11.07 -18.03
N ALA A 164 -8.05 10.34 -18.19
CA ALA A 164 -8.21 9.02 -17.59
C ALA A 164 -7.15 8.04 -18.12
N GLN A 165 -6.97 8.00 -19.44
CA GLN A 165 -5.90 7.22 -20.06
C GLN A 165 -4.51 7.74 -19.62
N GLY A 166 -4.34 9.07 -19.58
CA GLY A 166 -3.12 9.72 -19.11
C GLY A 166 -2.70 9.29 -17.70
N ILE A 167 -3.66 9.22 -16.76
CA ILE A 167 -3.43 8.76 -15.38
C ILE A 167 -2.94 7.31 -15.36
N ILE A 168 -3.56 6.42 -16.14
CA ILE A 168 -3.17 5.01 -16.25
C ILE A 168 -1.76 4.90 -16.85
N SER A 169 -1.50 5.63 -17.94
CA SER A 169 -0.19 5.70 -18.60
C SER A 169 0.90 6.23 -17.67
N MET A 170 0.60 7.24 -16.86
CA MET A 170 1.53 7.78 -15.88
C MET A 170 1.81 6.78 -14.76
N ASN A 171 0.79 6.10 -14.25
CA ASN A 171 0.98 5.04 -13.26
C ASN A 171 1.89 3.92 -13.81
N HIS A 172 1.66 3.50 -15.06
CA HIS A 172 2.52 2.53 -15.73
C HIS A 172 3.95 3.06 -15.94
N PHE A 173 4.10 4.33 -16.34
CA PHE A 173 5.40 4.99 -16.49
C PHE A 173 6.21 4.94 -15.20
N LEU A 174 5.61 5.33 -14.07
CA LEU A 174 6.27 5.33 -12.76
C LEU A 174 6.76 3.94 -12.35
N ASN A 175 6.03 2.89 -12.72
CA ASN A 175 6.41 1.50 -12.44
C ASN A 175 7.42 0.91 -13.43
N LYS A 176 7.57 1.50 -14.62
CA LYS A 176 8.43 0.99 -15.69
C LYS A 176 9.78 1.70 -15.77
N TYR A 177 9.80 2.98 -15.41
CA TYR A 177 10.96 3.87 -15.54
C TYR A 177 11.54 4.27 -14.18
N PRO A 178 12.84 4.59 -14.11
CA PRO A 178 13.83 4.44 -15.19
C PRO A 178 14.08 2.96 -15.54
N LYS A 179 14.79 2.70 -16.64
CA LYS A 179 15.11 1.33 -17.09
C LYS A 179 16.13 0.59 -16.19
N GLY A 180 16.55 1.23 -15.10
CA GLY A 180 17.39 0.63 -14.07
C GLY A 180 16.63 -0.25 -13.06
N PRO A 181 17.32 -0.70 -11.99
CA PRO A 181 16.76 -1.59 -10.98
C PRO A 181 15.73 -0.92 -10.06
N VAL A 182 15.87 0.39 -9.82
CA VAL A 182 14.94 1.17 -8.99
C VAL A 182 14.01 1.96 -9.91
N LYS A 183 12.70 1.85 -9.68
CA LYS A 183 11.65 2.55 -10.43
C LYS A 183 11.26 3.85 -9.76
N TYR A 184 10.70 4.80 -10.51
CA TYR A 184 10.20 6.05 -9.95
C TYR A 184 9.15 5.79 -8.88
N SER A 185 8.30 4.77 -9.02
CA SER A 185 7.36 4.37 -7.96
C SER A 185 8.02 3.93 -6.64
N GLN A 186 9.34 3.76 -6.62
CA GLN A 186 10.14 3.36 -5.46
C GLN A 186 11.12 4.45 -5.02
N MET A 187 11.14 5.60 -5.70
CA MET A 187 12.04 6.71 -5.41
C MET A 187 11.37 7.78 -4.55
N SER A 188 12.14 8.43 -3.68
CA SER A 188 11.74 9.71 -3.09
C SER A 188 11.86 10.84 -4.11
N PHE A 189 11.25 12.01 -3.85
CA PHE A 189 11.39 13.14 -4.76
C PHE A 189 12.84 13.65 -4.83
N GLU A 190 13.63 13.56 -3.76
CA GLU A 190 15.07 13.85 -3.78
C GLU A 190 15.80 12.94 -4.77
N GLN A 191 15.49 11.65 -4.79
CA GLN A 191 16.07 10.69 -5.72
C GLN A 191 15.59 10.91 -7.16
N MET A 192 14.38 11.41 -7.35
CA MET A 192 13.88 11.79 -8.68
C MET A 192 14.51 13.09 -9.19
N ASN A 193 15.02 13.95 -8.32
CA ASN A 193 15.59 15.24 -8.70
C ASN A 193 16.93 15.03 -9.44
N GLY A 194 17.03 15.51 -10.68
CA GLY A 194 18.16 15.22 -11.58
C GLY A 194 17.98 13.98 -12.46
N PHE A 195 17.09 13.05 -12.09
CA PHE A 195 16.73 11.91 -12.94
C PHE A 195 15.45 12.15 -13.72
N TYR A 196 14.35 12.40 -13.01
CA TYR A 196 13.07 12.83 -13.58
C TYR A 196 13.12 14.31 -13.91
N LYS A 197 13.44 15.16 -12.92
CA LYS A 197 13.51 16.61 -13.10
C LYS A 197 14.89 17.03 -13.58
N GLN A 198 14.98 17.50 -14.82
CA GLN A 198 16.22 17.97 -15.42
C GLN A 198 16.10 19.43 -15.89
N PRO A 199 17.02 20.33 -15.48
CA PRO A 199 18.04 20.15 -14.45
C PRO A 199 17.40 20.01 -13.05
N ALA A 200 18.17 19.49 -12.09
CA ALA A 200 17.73 19.37 -10.70
C ALA A 200 17.36 20.74 -10.10
N ARG A 201 16.29 20.78 -9.28
CA ARG A 201 15.78 22.00 -8.65
C ARG A 201 15.21 21.71 -7.26
N ASP A 202 15.74 22.34 -6.21
CA ASP A 202 15.32 22.05 -4.82
C ASP A 202 13.84 22.38 -4.56
N HIS A 203 13.35 23.50 -5.11
CA HIS A 203 11.93 23.85 -4.98
C HIS A 203 10.99 22.83 -5.62
N TRP A 204 11.46 22.07 -6.61
CA TRP A 204 10.67 20.99 -7.21
C TRP A 204 10.46 19.86 -6.21
N VAL A 205 11.49 19.48 -5.46
CA VAL A 205 11.39 18.46 -4.40
C VAL A 205 10.42 18.92 -3.33
N TYR A 206 10.62 20.12 -2.79
CA TYR A 206 9.77 20.69 -1.73
C TYR A 206 8.29 20.75 -2.16
N ASN A 207 8.00 21.25 -3.37
CA ASN A 207 6.64 21.37 -3.85
C ASN A 207 5.95 20.02 -4.04
N ASN A 208 6.67 19.02 -4.55
CA ASN A 208 6.12 17.67 -4.70
C ASN A 208 5.87 17.02 -3.34
N GLN A 209 6.84 17.10 -2.42
CA GLN A 209 6.71 16.52 -1.09
C GLN A 209 5.54 17.13 -0.33
N LYS A 210 5.39 18.46 -0.38
CA LYS A 210 4.26 19.16 0.25
C LYS A 210 2.90 18.62 -0.22
N ILE A 211 2.70 18.51 -1.54
CA ILE A 211 1.44 17.98 -2.09
C ILE A 211 1.25 16.52 -1.67
N TYR A 212 2.30 15.70 -1.75
CA TYR A 212 2.22 14.30 -1.34
C TYR A 212 1.79 14.16 0.12
N ASP A 213 2.34 14.98 1.02
CA ASP A 213 2.03 14.97 2.45
C ASP A 213 0.59 15.42 2.72
N GLU A 214 0.10 16.45 2.03
CA GLU A 214 -1.30 16.88 2.09
C GLU A 214 -2.26 15.73 1.69
N LEU A 215 -1.94 15.01 0.61
CA LEU A 215 -2.73 13.86 0.16
C LEU A 215 -2.65 12.68 1.12
N ALA A 216 -1.48 12.42 1.71
CA ALA A 216 -1.30 11.40 2.73
C ALA A 216 -2.10 11.71 4.00
N ALA A 217 -2.13 12.98 4.42
CA ALA A 217 -2.94 13.43 5.55
C ALA A 217 -4.44 13.24 5.28
N ILE A 218 -4.91 13.48 4.06
CA ILE A 218 -6.31 13.19 3.68
C ILE A 218 -6.62 11.70 3.85
N GLU A 219 -5.76 10.80 3.36
CA GLU A 219 -5.96 9.35 3.46
C GLU A 219 -5.90 8.82 4.90
N GLN A 220 -5.04 9.40 5.74
CA GLN A 220 -4.86 9.01 7.15
C GLN A 220 -6.04 9.45 8.04
N ASN A 221 -6.73 10.54 7.69
CA ASN A 221 -7.87 11.08 8.44
C ASN A 221 -9.22 10.47 8.01
N LEU A 222 -9.21 9.27 7.41
CA LEU A 222 -10.38 8.46 7.03
C LEU A 222 -10.58 7.28 7.98
#